data_AF-A0A1A8GA70-F1
#
_entry.id   AF-A0A1A8GA70-F1
#
_cell.length_a   1.000
_cell.length_b   1.000
_cell.length_c   1.000
_cell.angle_alpha   90.00
_cell.angle_beta   90.00
_cell.angle_gamma   90.00
#
_symmetry.space_group_name_H-M   'P 1'
#
loop_
_entity.id
_entity.type
_entity.pdbx_description
1 polymer ?
#
loop_
_entity_poly.entity_id
_entity_poly.type
_entity_poly.pdbx_seq_one_letter_code
_entity_poly.pdbx_strand_id
1 'polypeptide(L)' 'INFTVAIDFTASNGNPSQPTSLHYMSPYQLNDYAMALRAVGEIIQDYDSDKMFPALGFGAKLPPDGRA' A
#
# COMPACT_ATOMS: atom_id res chain seq x y z
N ILE A 1 9.19 -17.69 -5.90
CA ILE A 1 7.93 -16.98 -6.27
C ILE A 1 8.30 -15.54 -6.56
N ASN A 2 7.56 -14.81 -7.40
CA ASN A 2 7.76 -13.36 -7.56
C ASN A 2 6.46 -12.67 -7.17
N PHE A 3 6.54 -11.76 -6.19
CA PHE A 3 5.37 -11.11 -5.62
C PHE A 3 5.39 -9.62 -5.92
N THR A 4 4.32 -9.16 -6.57
CA THR A 4 4.11 -7.75 -6.91
C THR A 4 2.85 -7.26 -6.20
N VAL A 5 2.93 -6.04 -5.66
CA VAL A 5 1.81 -5.37 -4.99
C VAL A 5 1.37 -4.16 -5.82
N ALA A 6 0.06 -3.93 -5.90
CA ALA A 6 -0.51 -2.69 -6.39
C ALA A 6 -1.51 -2.10 -5.38
N ILE A 7 -1.33 -0.83 -5.01
CA ILE A 7 -2.17 -0.10 -4.07
C ILE A 7 -3.10 0.86 -4.82
N ASP A 8 -4.38 0.81 -4.49
CA ASP A 8 -5.42 1.70 -5.02
C ASP A 8 -5.42 3.04 -4.26
N PHE A 9 -5.10 4.14 -4.94
CA PHE A 9 -5.14 5.51 -4.43
C PHE A 9 -6.28 6.35 -5.03
N THR A 10 -7.34 5.70 -5.52
CA THR A 10 -8.57 6.40 -5.96
C THR A 10 -9.23 7.16 -4.81
N ALA A 11 -9.94 8.23 -5.16
CA ALA A 11 -10.58 9.12 -4.20
C ALA A 11 -11.66 8.46 -3.33
N SER A 12 -12.22 7.29 -3.72
CA SER A 12 -13.20 6.55 -2.92
C SER A 12 -12.64 6.05 -1.58
N ASN A 13 -11.32 5.97 -1.44
CA ASN A 13 -10.66 5.62 -0.17
C ASN A 13 -10.70 6.75 0.87
N GLY A 14 -11.19 7.94 0.49
CA GLY A 14 -11.22 9.12 1.35
C GLY A 14 -9.89 9.84 1.45
N ASN A 15 -9.87 10.96 2.17
CA ASN A 15 -8.66 11.75 2.36
C ASN A 15 -7.77 11.10 3.44
N PRO A 16 -6.50 10.75 3.16
CA PRO A 16 -5.62 10.08 4.13
C PRO A 16 -5.39 10.84 5.45
N SER A 17 -5.66 12.15 5.50
CA SER A 17 -5.61 12.93 6.76
C SER A 17 -6.84 12.72 7.65
N GLN A 18 -7.89 12.06 7.17
CA GLN A 18 -9.11 11.80 7.91
C GLN A 18 -9.10 10.38 8.49
N PRO A 19 -9.48 10.19 9.78
CA PRO A 19 -9.53 8.87 10.41
C PRO A 19 -10.46 7.85 9.75
N THR A 20 -11.40 8.32 8.93
CA THR A 20 -12.35 7.49 8.19
C THR A 20 -11.77 6.95 6.87
N SER A 21 -10.60 7.40 6.45
CA SER A 21 -9.98 6.95 5.21
C SER A 21 -9.35 5.56 5.36
N LEU A 22 -9.47 4.74 4.32
CA LEU A 22 -8.77 3.46 4.23
C LEU A 22 -7.24 3.62 4.14
N HIS A 23 -6.77 4.83 3.81
CA HIS A 23 -5.35 5.20 3.79
C HIS A 23 -4.90 5.94 5.05
N TYR A 24 -5.76 6.10 6.06
CA TYR A 24 -5.39 6.82 7.28
C TYR A 24 -4.23 6.15 8.00
N MET A 25 -3.15 6.90 8.26
CA MET A 25 -1.99 6.39 8.99
C MET A 25 -2.12 6.71 10.48
N SER A 26 -2.78 5.81 11.22
CA SER A 26 -2.88 5.91 12.68
C SER A 26 -1.53 5.58 13.33
N PRO A 27 -1.12 6.30 14.40
CA PRO A 27 0.08 5.95 15.16
C PRO A 27 -0.10 4.68 16.02
N TYR A 28 -1.34 4.18 16.16
CA TYR A 28 -1.68 3.05 17.03
C TYR A 28 -2.07 1.78 16.27
N GLN A 29 -2.53 1.90 15.02
CA GLN A 29 -3.07 0.79 14.25
C GLN A 29 -2.70 0.90 12.77
N LEU A 30 -2.44 -0.25 12.14
CA LEU A 30 -2.31 -0.34 10.69
C LEU A 30 -3.66 -0.12 10.01
N ASN A 31 -3.66 0.56 8.87
CA ASN A 31 -4.84 0.59 8.01
C ASN A 31 -5.03 -0.72 7.24
N ASP A 32 -6.16 -0.86 6.56
CA ASP A 32 -6.53 -2.10 5.88
C ASP A 32 -5.50 -2.51 4.82
N TYR A 33 -4.93 -1.55 4.08
CA TYR A 33 -3.87 -1.82 3.11
C TYR A 33 -2.60 -2.34 3.78
N ALA A 34 -2.15 -1.69 4.86
CA ALA A 34 -0.95 -2.08 5.59
C ALA A 34 -1.12 -3.43 6.31
N MET A 35 -2.32 -3.71 6.83
CA MET A 35 -2.67 -5.01 7.39
C MET A 35 -2.58 -6.12 6.33
N ALA A 36 -3.18 -5.91 5.15
CA ALA A 36 -3.13 -6.87 4.06
C ALA A 36 -1.69 -7.12 3.59
N LEU A 37 -0.91 -6.05 3.40
CA LEU A 37 0.49 -6.12 3.04
C LEU A 37 1.31 -6.93 4.03
N ARG A 38 1.12 -6.69 5.32
CA ARG A 38 1.80 -7.44 6.37
C ARG A 38 1.41 -8.92 6.35
N ALA A 39 0.13 -9.22 6.34
CA ALA A 39 -0.36 -10.60 6.39
C ALA A 39 0.13 -11.44 5.20
N VAL A 40 0.12 -10.86 4.00
CA VAL A 40 0.58 -11.55 2.78
C VAL A 40 2.10 -11.59 2.71
N GLY A 41 2.76 -10.46 3.00
CA GLY A 41 4.22 -10.33 2.96
C GLY A 41 4.92 -11.23 3.97
N GLU A 42 4.35 -11.40 5.17
CA GLU A 42 4.90 -12.28 6.21
C GLU A 42 5.01 -13.73 5.73
N ILE A 43 4.09 -14.19 4.89
CA ILE A 43 4.07 -15.55 4.34
C ILE A 43 4.95 -15.64 3.10
N ILE A 44 4.76 -14.72 2.15
CA ILE A 44 5.36 -14.81 0.81
C ILE A 44 6.88 -14.58 0.84
N GLN A 45 7.40 -13.80 1.78
CA GLN A 45 8.83 -13.47 1.86
C GLN A 45 9.75 -14.67 1.99
N ASP A 46 9.27 -15.79 2.53
CA ASP A 46 10.05 -17.01 2.70
C ASP A 46 10.15 -17.83 1.40
N TYR A 47 9.32 -17.51 0.40
CA TYR A 47 9.27 -18.19 -0.90
C TYR A 47 9.87 -17.34 -2.04
N ASP A 48 10.31 -16.12 -1.73
CA ASP A 48 11.01 -15.23 -2.64
C ASP A 48 12.51 -15.25 -2.31
N SER A 49 13.34 -15.59 -3.31
CA SER A 49 14.77 -15.77 -3.14
C SER A 49 15.56 -14.47 -3.04
N ASP A 50 15.06 -13.38 -3.62
CA ASP A 50 15.73 -12.07 -3.59
C ASP A 50 15.06 -11.08 -2.61
N LYS A 51 13.83 -11.39 -2.16
CA LYS A 51 13.02 -10.57 -1.24
C LYS A 51 12.79 -9.15 -1.76
N MET A 52 12.84 -8.96 -3.07
CA MET A 52 12.56 -7.70 -3.74
C MET A 52 11.13 -7.73 -4.26
N PHE A 53 10.28 -6.90 -3.67
CA PHE A 53 8.87 -6.82 -4.03
C PHE A 53 8.59 -5.53 -4.80
N PRO A 54 8.30 -5.60 -6.10
CA PRO A 54 7.80 -4.45 -6.84
C PRO A 54 6.50 -3.93 -6.22
N ALA A 55 6.46 -2.64 -5.92
CA ALA A 55 5.29 -1.96 -5.38
C ALA A 55 4.81 -0.89 -6.36
N LEU A 56 3.54 -0.96 -6.74
CA LEU A 56 2.90 -0.08 -7.70
C LEU A 56 1.74 0.67 -7.03
N GLY A 57 1.42 1.86 -7.54
CA GLY A 57 0.24 2.63 -7.15
C GLY A 57 -0.59 2.98 -8.38
N PHE A 58 -1.92 2.98 -8.25
CA PHE A 58 -2.82 3.40 -9.32
C PHE A 58 -3.98 4.25 -8.80
N GLY A 59 -4.67 4.99 -9.68
CA GLY A 59 -5.86 5.77 -9.30
C GLY A 59 -5.59 7.14 -8.66
N ALA A 60 -4.32 7.50 -8.42
CA ALA A 60 -3.92 8.84 -8.00
C ALA A 60 -3.58 9.75 -9.18
N LYS A 61 -3.78 11.06 -8.97
CA LYS A 61 -3.19 12.09 -9.83
C LYS A 61 -1.81 12.45 -9.28
N LEU A 62 -0.77 12.22 -10.09
CA LEU A 62 0.57 12.66 -9.73
C LEU A 62 0.66 14.19 -9.73
N PRO A 63 1.41 14.78 -8.79
CA PRO A 63 1.80 16.18 -8.85
C PRO A 63 2.47 16.54 -10.19
N PRO A 64 2.38 17.80 -10.66
CA PRO A 64 2.94 18.20 -11.95
C PRO A 64 4.45 17.96 -12.09
N ASP A 65 5.16 17.88 -10.97
CA ASP A 65 6.58 17.57 -10.86
C ASP A 65 6.87 16.05 -10.77
N GLY A 66 5.84 15.21 -10.84
CA GLY A 66 5.95 13.75 -10.90
C GLY A 66 6.38 13.09 -9.59
N ARG A 67 6.44 13.85 -8.48
CA ARG A 67 6.80 13.34 -7.17
C ARG A 67 5.54 12.91 -6.42
N ALA A 68 5.45 11.63 -6.06
CA ALA A 68 4.43 11.12 -5.14
C ALA A 68 4.90 11.26 -3.68
#